data_AF-A0A1I7XDZ0-F1
#
_entry.id   AF-A0A1I7XDZ0-F1
#
_cell.length_a   1.000
_cell.length_b   1.000
_cell.length_c   1.000
_cell.angle_alpha   90.00
_cell.angle_beta   90.00
_cell.angle_gamma   90.00
#
_symmetry.space_group_name_H-M   'P 1'
#
loop_
_entity.id
_entity.type
_entity.pdbx_description
1 polymer ?
#
loop_
_entity_poly.entity_id
_entity_poly.type
_entity_poly.pdbx_seq_one_letter_code
_entity_poly.pdbx_strand_id
1 'polypeptide(L)'
;MSKGKNITPNQRAMIKVLLDQNLSQVQIAKKLKLSRCAIQNAIKHINKFGMLENAPRTPRKRSTTERIDRIIRRLSEGNCRLNCQGYLQRNESLSRMLTE
;
A
#
# COMPACT_ATOMS: atom_id res chain seq x y z
N MET A 1 -5.51 -13.33 3.73
CA MET A 1 -4.74 -12.64 4.80
C MET A 1 -3.28 -13.06 4.72
N SER A 2 -2.36 -12.16 4.35
CA SER A 2 -0.91 -12.48 4.30
C SER A 2 -0.36 -12.57 5.72
N LYS A 3 -0.13 -13.79 6.23
CA LYS A 3 0.31 -14.03 7.63
C LYS A 3 1.84 -13.97 7.84
N GLY A 4 2.62 -13.38 6.93
CA GLY A 4 4.09 -13.46 6.97
C GLY A 4 4.81 -12.12 6.84
N LYS A 5 6.06 -12.08 7.34
CA LYS A 5 7.04 -11.04 7.01
C LYS A 5 7.27 -11.03 5.50
N ASN A 6 7.28 -9.83 4.90
CA ASN A 6 7.57 -9.67 3.47
C ASN A 6 9.04 -10.01 3.20
N ILE A 7 9.32 -10.58 2.03
CA ILE A 7 10.69 -10.76 1.55
C ILE A 7 11.32 -9.38 1.39
N THR A 8 12.49 -9.18 2.00
CA THR A 8 13.22 -7.92 1.91
C THR A 8 13.79 -7.74 0.50
N PRO A 9 14.01 -6.49 0.03
CA PRO A 9 14.64 -6.25 -1.27
C PRO A 9 15.98 -6.95 -1.42
N ASN A 10 16.79 -6.97 -0.36
CA ASN A 10 18.09 -7.68 -0.32
C ASN A 10 17.95 -9.19 -0.55
N GLN A 11 16.97 -9.83 0.12
CA GLN A 11 16.68 -11.24 -0.11
C GLN A 11 16.22 -11.48 -1.55
N ARG A 12 15.45 -10.55 -2.14
CA ARG A 12 15.00 -10.63 -3.52
C ARG A 12 16.15 -10.48 -4.53
N ALA A 13 17.11 -9.61 -4.24
CA ALA A 13 18.33 -9.47 -5.01
C ALA A 13 19.15 -10.77 -4.98
N MET A 14 19.32 -11.36 -3.79
CA MET A 14 19.99 -12.68 -3.67
C MET A 14 19.27 -13.76 -4.46
N ILE A 15 17.94 -13.79 -4.45
CA ILE A 15 17.16 -14.74 -5.25
C ILE A 15 17.44 -14.55 -6.75
N LYS A 16 17.54 -13.30 -7.24
CA LYS A 16 17.87 -13.01 -8.64
C LYS A 16 19.26 -13.56 -9.01
N VAL A 17 20.28 -13.27 -8.20
CA VAL A 17 21.63 -13.78 -8.42
C VAL A 17 21.67 -15.32 -8.44
N LEU A 18 20.93 -15.97 -7.54
CA LEU A 18 20.87 -17.44 -7.50
C LEU A 18 20.10 -18.05 -8.69
N LEU A 19 19.13 -17.33 -9.24
CA LEU A 19 18.44 -17.74 -10.48
C LEU A 19 19.35 -17.64 -11.69
N ASP A 20 20.16 -16.58 -11.78
CA ASP A 20 21.13 -16.40 -12.87
C ASP A 20 22.20 -17.51 -12.85
N GLN A 21 22.47 -18.08 -11.67
CA GLN A 21 23.32 -19.26 -11.47
C GLN A 21 22.62 -20.60 -11.82
N ASN A 22 21.40 -20.58 -12.36
CA ASN A 22 20.59 -21.74 -12.71
C ASN A 22 20.25 -22.69 -11.54
N LEU A 23 20.21 -22.18 -10.30
CA LEU A 23 19.79 -22.99 -9.15
C LEU A 23 18.28 -23.22 -9.16
N SER A 24 17.86 -24.43 -8.79
CA SER A 24 16.43 -24.74 -8.66
C SER A 24 15.80 -23.99 -7.49
N GLN A 25 14.50 -23.70 -7.58
CA GLN A 25 13.74 -23.01 -6.52
C GLN A 25 13.85 -23.71 -5.15
N VAL A 26 13.96 -25.04 -5.14
CA VAL A 26 14.10 -25.85 -3.92
C VAL A 26 15.48 -25.66 -3.29
N GLN A 27 16.54 -25.64 -4.09
CA GLN A 27 17.90 -25.37 -3.61
C GLN A 27 18.01 -23.94 -3.04
N ILE A 28 17.42 -22.96 -3.73
CA ILE A 28 17.37 -21.56 -3.28
C ILE A 28 16.64 -21.45 -1.94
N ALA A 29 15.48 -22.11 -1.81
CA ALA A 29 14.71 -22.14 -0.57
C ALA A 29 15.52 -22.71 0.61
N LYS A 30 16.23 -23.82 0.40
CA LYS A 30 17.11 -24.43 1.41
C LYS A 30 18.27 -23.50 1.80
N LYS A 31 18.91 -22.86 0.82
CA LYS A 31 20.07 -21.98 1.02
C LYS A 31 19.70 -20.70 1.77
N LEU A 32 18.56 -20.08 1.41
CA LEU A 32 18.08 -18.85 2.04
C LEU A 32 17.21 -19.09 3.28
N LYS A 33 16.93 -20.34 3.64
CA LYS A 33 16.01 -20.74 4.73
C LYS A 33 14.63 -20.07 4.61
N LEU A 34 14.13 -19.96 3.38
CA LEU A 34 12.81 -19.40 3.06
C LEU A 34 11.88 -20.50 2.55
N SER A 35 10.57 -20.26 2.64
CA SER A 35 9.59 -21.22 2.10
C SER A 35 9.65 -21.23 0.56
N ARG A 36 9.42 -22.41 -0.04
CA ARG A 36 9.34 -22.58 -1.51
C ARG A 36 8.33 -21.60 -2.13
N CYS A 37 7.17 -21.42 -1.49
CA CYS A 37 6.13 -20.50 -1.96
C CYS A 37 6.60 -19.03 -1.95
N ALA A 38 7.43 -18.63 -0.97
CA ALA A 38 8.00 -17.29 -0.93
C ALA A 38 8.95 -17.05 -2.11
N ILE A 39 9.83 -18.01 -2.41
CA ILE A 39 10.73 -17.96 -3.57
C ILE A 39 9.92 -17.89 -4.89
N GLN A 40 8.90 -18.72 -5.03
CA GLN A 40 8.02 -18.72 -6.21
C GLN A 40 7.34 -17.36 -6.41
N ASN A 41 6.84 -16.74 -5.34
CA ASN A 41 6.23 -15.42 -5.39
C ASN A 41 7.26 -14.32 -5.72
N ALA A 42 8.49 -14.43 -5.21
CA ALA A 42 9.59 -13.52 -5.55
C ALA A 42 9.92 -13.56 -7.04
N ILE A 43 10.04 -14.76 -7.62
CA ILE A 43 10.31 -14.95 -9.05
C ILE A 43 9.20 -14.33 -9.90
N LYS A 44 7.93 -14.60 -9.55
CA LYS A 44 6.78 -13.99 -10.23
C LYS A 44 6.84 -12.46 -10.19
N HIS A 45 7.26 -11.88 -9.06
CA HIS A 45 7.40 -10.44 -8.93
C HIS A 45 8.54 -9.89 -9.79
N ILE A 46 9.71 -10.53 -9.79
CA ILE A 46 10.86 -10.14 -10.62
C ILE A 46 10.46 -10.16 -12.10
N ASN A 47 9.80 -11.22 -12.56
CA ASN A 47 9.40 -11.36 -13.96
C ASN A 47 8.31 -10.35 -14.36
N LYS A 48 7.37 -10.03 -13.44
CA LYS A 48 6.27 -9.11 -13.73
C LYS A 48 6.70 -7.64 -13.71
N PHE A 49 7.49 -7.25 -12.72
CA PHE A 49 7.79 -5.84 -12.45
C PHE A 49 9.22 -5.44 -12.79
N GLY A 50 10.17 -6.38 -12.90
CA GLY A 50 11.60 -6.08 -13.06
C GLY A 50 12.25 -5.42 -11.83
N MET A 51 11.45 -5.03 -10.84
CA MET A 51 11.88 -4.31 -9.63
C MET A 51 12.10 -5.28 -8.45
N LEU A 52 13.14 -4.99 -7.68
CA LEU A 52 13.49 -5.72 -6.45
C LEU A 52 12.75 -5.20 -5.23
N GLU A 53 12.28 -3.96 -5.30
CA GLU A 53 11.55 -3.31 -4.23
C GLU A 53 10.16 -3.91 -4.02
N ASN A 54 9.68 -3.77 -2.79
CA ASN A 54 8.30 -4.08 -2.47
C ASN A 54 7.39 -2.98 -3.01
N ALA A 55 6.42 -3.35 -3.85
CA ALA A 55 5.38 -2.41 -4.24
C ALA A 55 4.63 -1.91 -2.98
N PRO A 56 4.45 -0.59 -2.82
CA PRO A 56 3.64 -0.07 -1.73
C PRO A 56 2.22 -0.62 -1.87
N ARG A 57 1.59 -0.95 -0.74
CA ARG A 57 0.19 -1.38 -0.77
C ARG A 57 -0.66 -0.19 -1.17
N THR A 58 -1.55 -0.38 -2.14
CA THR A 58 -2.54 0.64 -2.48
C THR A 58 -3.38 0.94 -1.25
N PRO A 59 -3.42 2.21 -0.79
CA PRO A 59 -4.24 2.58 0.36
C PRO A 59 -5.72 2.42 0.02
N ARG A 60 -6.55 2.28 1.06
CA ARG A 60 -8.01 2.35 0.88
C ARG A 60 -8.37 3.76 0.39
N LYS A 61 -9.33 3.85 -0.53
CA LYS A 61 -9.89 5.13 -0.98
C LYS A 61 -10.43 5.88 0.25
N ARG A 62 -10.11 7.17 0.35
CA ARG A 62 -10.67 8.06 1.38
C ARG A 62 -12.11 8.40 1.02
N SER A 63 -12.94 8.59 2.04
CA SER A 63 -14.31 9.10 1.87
C SER A 63 -14.33 10.58 1.51
N THR A 64 -13.28 11.33 1.88
CA THR A 64 -13.16 12.75 1.55
C THR A 64 -12.29 12.96 0.32
N THR A 65 -12.66 13.98 -0.47
CA THR A 65 -11.83 14.50 -1.57
C THR A 65 -11.03 15.70 -1.07
N GLU A 66 -9.93 16.05 -1.76
CA GLU A 66 -9.12 17.21 -1.38
C GLU A 66 -9.92 18.52 -1.34
N ARG A 67 -10.94 18.64 -2.18
CA ARG A 67 -11.83 19.80 -2.18
C ARG A 67 -12.59 19.91 -0.85
N ILE A 68 -13.14 18.80 -0.38
CA ILE A 68 -13.87 18.71 0.89
C ILE A 68 -12.94 19.06 2.05
N ASP A 69 -11.74 18.47 2.08
CA ASP A 69 -10.75 18.75 3.12
C ASP A 69 -10.36 20.24 3.17
N ARG A 70 -10.19 20.89 2.01
CA ARG A 70 -9.91 22.34 1.92
C ARG A 70 -11.07 23.20 2.42
N ILE A 71 -12.31 22.79 2.19
CA ILE A 71 -13.49 23.51 2.68
C ILE A 71 -13.59 23.37 4.20
N ILE A 72 -13.43 22.15 4.73
CA ILE A 72 -13.42 21.89 6.18
C ILE A 72 -12.35 22.74 6.86
N ARG A 73 -11.13 22.78 6.31
CA ARG A 73 -10.04 23.60 6.85
C ARG A 73 -10.39 25.09 6.91
N ARG A 74 -10.89 25.66 5.81
CA ARG A 74 -11.30 27.09 5.77
C ARG A 74 -12.39 27.43 6.77
N LEU A 75 -13.41 26.57 6.89
CA LEU A 75 -14.50 26.81 7.83
C LEU A 75 -14.03 26.72 9.28
N SER A 76 -13.09 25.80 9.57
CA SER A 76 -12.48 25.66 10.89
C SER A 76 -11.60 26.85 11.26
N GLU A 77 -10.82 27.36 10.32
CA GLU A 77 -9.99 28.56 10.52
C GLU A 77 -10.85 29.83 10.70
N GLY A 78 -11.96 29.95 9.97
CA GLY A 78 -12.84 31.11 10.03
C GLY A 78 -13.76 31.17 11.27
N ASN A 79 -14.03 30.03 11.92
CA ASN A 79 -14.84 30.00 13.13
C ASN A 79 -14.51 28.78 14.01
N CYS A 80 -13.58 28.98 14.94
CA CYS A 80 -13.05 27.94 15.82
C CYS A 80 -14.07 27.36 16.82
N ARG A 81 -15.26 27.95 16.95
CA ARG A 81 -16.33 27.48 17.85
C ARG A 81 -17.34 26.55 17.17
N LEU A 82 -17.21 26.31 15.87
CA LEU A 82 -18.14 25.44 15.14
C LEU A 82 -17.87 23.96 15.43
N ASN A 83 -18.95 23.25 15.73
CA ASN A 83 -18.94 21.80 15.96
C ASN A 83 -19.01 21.02 14.63
N CYS A 84 -18.54 19.77 14.64
CA CYS A 84 -18.51 18.88 13.47
C CYS A 84 -19.87 18.80 12.75
N GLN A 85 -20.95 18.66 13.52
CA GLN A 85 -22.32 18.57 13.00
C GLN A 85 -22.79 19.89 12.37
N GLY A 86 -22.39 21.03 12.93
CA GLY A 86 -22.71 22.36 12.40
C GLY A 86 -22.06 22.64 11.05
N TYR A 87 -20.91 22.04 10.74
CA TYR A 87 -20.31 22.15 9.39
C TYR A 87 -21.14 21.42 8.33
N LEU A 88 -21.67 20.24 8.66
CA LEU A 88 -22.50 19.42 7.78
C LEU A 88 -23.87 20.06 7.53
N GLN A 89 -24.44 20.72 8.54
CA GLN A 89 -25.74 21.39 8.47
C GLN A 89 -25.69 22.74 7.72
N ARG A 90 -24.57 23.48 7.80
CA ARG A 90 -24.42 24.77 7.09
C ARG A 90 -24.03 24.63 5.63
N ASN A 91 -23.47 23.49 5.22
CA ASN A 91 -23.06 23.24 3.85
C ASN A 91 -23.73 21.98 3.30
N GLU A 92 -24.91 22.16 2.71
CA GLU A 92 -25.62 21.08 2.02
C GLU A 92 -24.77 20.44 0.91
N SER A 93 -23.90 21.22 0.28
CA SER A 93 -22.93 20.75 -0.72
C SER A 93 -21.89 19.79 -0.12
N LEU A 94 -21.42 20.03 1.10
CA LEU A 94 -20.52 19.11 1.81
C LEU A 94 -21.23 17.82 2.22
N SER A 95 -22.47 17.92 2.70
CA SER A 95 -23.27 16.75 3.06
C SER A 95 -23.58 15.89 1.83
N ARG A 96 -24.05 16.46 0.72
CA ARG A 96 -24.30 15.69 -0.52
C ARG A 96 -23.05 15.01 -1.05
N MET A 97 -21.91 15.72 -1.10
CA MET A 97 -20.64 15.17 -1.61
C MET A 97 -19.97 14.11 -0.70
N LEU A 98 -20.41 13.96 0.55
CA LEU A 98 -19.89 12.95 1.49
C LEU A 98 -20.76 11.69 1.58
N THR A 99 -22.00 11.76 1.06
CA THR A 99 -22.99 10.67 1.16
C THR A 99 -23.12 9.87 -0.15
N GLU A 100 -22.58 10.39 -1.25
CA GLU A 100 -22.37 9.69 -2.54
C GLU A 100 -21.02 8.97 -2.57
#